data_AF-A0AAV9WBP6-F1
#
_entry.id   AF-A0AAV9WBP6-F1
#
_cell.length_a   1.000
_cell.length_b   1.000
_cell.length_c   1.000
_cell.angle_alpha   90.00
_cell.angle_beta   90.00
_cell.angle_gamma   90.00
#
_symmetry.space_group_name_H-M   'P 1'
#
loop_
_entity.id
_entity.type
_entity.pdbx_description
1 polymer ?
#
loop_
_entity_poly.entity_id
_entity_poly.type
_entity_poly.pdbx_seq_one_letter_code
_entity_poly.pdbx_strand_id
1 'polypeptide(L)'
;MQTVFEIEHASIFNLIESLQAQIRELQEFNMLLPTKLNNCRLELATQQLHYPPIPMSPAQRLHLPKTSKKLKRFDVKECDAASAVLGLPVRAGDTLEEKRGAIAEHLGIPSDFFDK
;
A
#
# COMPACT_ATOMS: atom_id res chain seq x y z
N MET A 1 -14.83 -29.19 -31.38
CA MET A 1 -15.23 -27.82 -31.82
C MET A 1 -15.89 -27.17 -30.62
N GLN A 2 -15.23 -26.22 -29.96
CA GLN A 2 -15.93 -25.32 -29.04
C GLN A 2 -16.82 -24.41 -29.89
N THR A 3 -18.07 -24.26 -29.48
CA THR A 3 -19.06 -23.46 -30.24
C THR A 3 -18.83 -21.98 -29.96
N VAL A 4 -19.14 -21.10 -30.91
CA VAL A 4 -18.97 -19.63 -30.79
C VAL A 4 -19.61 -19.07 -29.51
N PHE A 5 -20.70 -19.71 -29.05
CA PHE A 5 -21.37 -19.43 -27.77
C PHE A 5 -20.48 -19.60 -26.52
N GLU A 6 -19.61 -20.62 -26.49
CA GLU A 6 -18.71 -20.87 -25.36
C GLU A 6 -17.56 -19.86 -25.31
N ILE A 7 -17.12 -19.37 -26.46
CA ILE A 7 -16.06 -18.36 -26.58
C ILE A 7 -16.57 -16.99 -26.10
N GLU A 8 -17.79 -16.61 -26.49
CA GLU A 8 -18.41 -15.36 -26.05
C GLU A 8 -18.70 -15.36 -24.54
N HIS A 9 -19.20 -16.48 -24.00
CA HIS A 9 -19.40 -16.62 -22.55
C HIS A 9 -18.09 -16.52 -21.76
N ALA A 10 -17.04 -17.23 -22.18
CA ALA A 10 -15.73 -17.15 -21.53
C ALA A 10 -15.15 -15.72 -21.56
N SER A 11 -15.35 -14.99 -22.67
CA SER A 11 -14.93 -13.59 -22.79
C SER A 11 -15.69 -12.66 -21.83
N ILE A 12 -16.98 -12.90 -21.61
CA ILE A 12 -17.80 -12.11 -20.67
C ILE A 12 -17.39 -12.40 -19.22
N PHE A 13 -17.15 -13.65 -18.86
CA PHE A 13 -16.67 -14.00 -17.51
C PHE A 13 -15.32 -13.34 -17.20
N ASN A 14 -14.36 -13.40 -18.13
CA ASN A 14 -13.07 -12.73 -17.98
C ASN A 14 -13.20 -11.21 -17.81
N LEU A 15 -14.13 -10.58 -18.54
CA LEU A 15 -14.41 -9.15 -18.41
C LEU A 15 -15.03 -8.81 -17.05
N ILE A 16 -15.97 -9.63 -16.57
CA ILE A 16 -16.58 -9.45 -15.24
C ILE A 16 -15.52 -9.58 -14.15
N GLU A 17 -14.65 -10.59 -14.21
CA GLU A 17 -13.56 -10.77 -13.26
C GLU A 17 -12.59 -9.58 -13.26
N SER A 18 -12.22 -9.08 -14.45
CA SER A 18 -11.38 -7.90 -14.61
C SER A 18 -12.01 -6.64 -14.00
N LEU A 19 -13.30 -6.40 -14.28
CA LEU A 19 -14.03 -5.26 -13.72
C LEU A 19 -14.17 -5.37 -12.19
N GLN A 20 -14.41 -6.57 -11.67
CA GLN A 20 -14.45 -6.80 -10.22
C GLN A 20 -13.09 -6.58 -9.55
N ALA A 21 -11.99 -6.90 -10.23
CA ALA A 21 -10.65 -6.55 -9.74
C ALA A 21 -10.45 -5.03 -9.72
N GLN A 22 -10.77 -4.33 -10.80
CA GLN A 22 -10.63 -2.87 -10.89
C GLN A 22 -11.49 -2.13 -9.86
N ILE A 23 -12.73 -2.57 -9.63
CA ILE A 23 -13.61 -1.97 -8.61
C ILE A 23 -12.99 -2.13 -7.22
N ARG A 24 -12.43 -3.30 -6.90
CA ARG A 24 -11.75 -3.54 -5.62
C ARG A 24 -10.55 -2.62 -5.44
N GLU A 25 -9.69 -2.51 -6.45
CA GLU A 25 -8.52 -1.61 -6.44
C GLU A 25 -8.94 -0.14 -6.24
N LEU A 26 -9.98 0.32 -6.93
CA LEU A 26 -10.49 1.69 -6.79
C LEU A 26 -11.08 1.95 -5.41
N GLN A 27 -11.77 0.97 -4.82
CA GLN A 27 -12.32 1.07 -3.47
C GLN A 27 -11.20 1.15 -2.42
N GLU A 28 -10.17 0.32 -2.54
CA GLU A 28 -8.98 0.36 -1.68
C GLU A 28 -8.26 1.71 -1.79
N PHE A 29 -8.08 2.22 -3.01
CA PHE A 29 -7.47 3.53 -3.23
C PHE A 29 -8.27 4.66 -2.58
N ASN A 30 -9.60 4.68 -2.76
CA ASN A 30 -10.46 5.69 -2.15
C ASN A 30 -10.45 5.63 -0.61
N MET A 31 -10.31 4.44 -0.02
CA MET A 31 -10.15 4.32 1.44
C MET A 31 -8.83 4.91 1.94
N LEU A 32 -7.76 4.77 1.17
CA LEU A 32 -6.42 5.26 1.51
C LEU A 32 -6.27 6.77 1.27
N LEU A 33 -7.02 7.33 0.32
CA LEU A 33 -6.85 8.71 -0.14
C LEU A 33 -6.95 9.78 0.97
N PRO A 34 -7.93 9.75 1.89
CA PRO A 34 -7.98 10.71 3.00
C PRO A 34 -6.74 10.65 3.91
N THR A 35 -6.24 9.43 4.14
CA THR A 35 -5.03 9.22 4.95
C THR A 35 -3.80 9.80 4.25
N LYS A 36 -3.63 9.51 2.95
CA LYS A 36 -2.55 10.07 2.14
C LYS A 36 -2.58 11.60 2.15
N LEU A 37 -3.75 12.20 1.91
CA LEU A 37 -3.91 13.65 1.92
C LEU A 37 -3.59 14.28 3.28
N ASN A 38 -4.00 13.63 4.38
CA ASN A 38 -3.68 14.11 5.71
C ASN A 38 -2.18 14.04 5.96
N ASN A 39 -1.53 12.91 5.68
CA ASN A 39 -0.10 12.73 5.90
C ASN A 39 0.74 13.70 5.05
N CYS A 40 0.37 13.96 3.80
CA CYS A 40 1.01 14.98 2.97
C CYS A 40 0.95 16.39 3.56
N ARG A 41 -0.09 16.70 4.35
CA ARG A 41 -0.28 18.03 4.99
C ARG A 41 0.45 18.17 6.33
N LEU A 42 0.92 17.07 6.92
CA LEU A 42 1.61 17.09 8.20
C LEU A 42 3.07 17.56 8.03
N GLU A 43 3.63 18.20 9.06
CA GLU A 43 5.08 18.35 9.19
C GLU A 43 5.69 16.99 9.53
N LEU A 44 5.92 16.19 8.48
CA LEU A 44 6.06 14.74 8.55
C LEU A 44 7.16 14.23 9.50
N ALA A 45 8.20 15.02 9.78
CA ALA A 45 9.37 14.57 10.54
C ALA A 45 9.09 14.18 12.00
N THR A 46 8.09 14.80 12.64
CA THR A 46 7.77 14.62 14.07
C THR A 46 6.31 14.30 14.33
N GLN A 47 5.41 14.63 13.40
CA GLN A 47 3.99 14.39 13.55
C GLN A 47 3.64 12.91 13.36
N GLN A 48 2.64 12.43 14.11
CA GLN A 48 2.18 11.05 14.04
C GLN A 48 1.52 10.80 12.69
N LEU A 49 1.92 9.71 12.03
CA LEU A 49 1.30 9.28 10.79
C LEU A 49 -0.11 8.80 11.05
N HIS A 50 -1.03 9.24 10.20
CA HIS A 50 -2.37 8.72 10.15
C HIS A 50 -2.38 7.41 9.36
N TYR A 51 -3.24 6.49 9.77
CA TYR A 51 -3.44 5.21 9.10
C TYR A 51 -4.88 5.08 8.65
N PRO A 52 -5.15 4.35 7.57
CA PRO A 52 -6.52 4.09 7.15
C PRO A 52 -7.27 3.29 8.23
N PRO A 53 -8.61 3.45 8.33
CA PRO A 53 -9.45 2.74 9.29
C PRO A 53 -9.67 1.27 8.89
N ILE A 54 -8.62 0.59 8.46
CA ILE A 54 -8.64 -0.84 8.13
C ILE A 54 -8.71 -1.62 9.46
N PRO A 55 -9.45 -2.74 9.53
CA PRO A 55 -9.41 -3.65 10.67
C PRO A 55 -8.03 -4.32 10.80
N MET A 56 -7.07 -3.57 11.34
CA MET A 56 -5.75 -4.06 11.74
C MET A 56 -5.76 -4.33 13.24
N SER A 57 -5.25 -5.49 13.64
CA SER A 57 -5.07 -5.80 15.05
C SER A 57 -4.06 -4.84 15.71
N PRO A 58 -4.14 -4.61 17.02
CA PRO A 58 -3.15 -3.80 17.74
C PRO A 58 -1.71 -4.28 17.53
N ALA A 59 -1.51 -5.60 17.42
CA ALA A 59 -0.21 -6.20 17.15
C ALA A 59 0.33 -5.83 15.75
N GLN A 60 -0.52 -5.87 14.72
CA GLN A 60 -0.14 -5.47 13.35
C GLN A 60 0.26 -4.00 13.28
N ARG A 61 -0.42 -3.12 14.01
CA ARG A 61 -0.07 -1.69 14.07
C ARG A 61 1.30 -1.40 14.67
N LEU A 62 1.86 -2.31 15.47
CA LEU A 62 3.20 -2.13 16.04
C LEU A 62 4.30 -2.21 14.99
N HIS A 63 4.04 -2.90 13.86
CA HIS A 63 4.99 -3.02 12.75
C HIS A 63 4.98 -1.78 11.83
N LEU A 64 4.01 -0.87 11.98
CA LEU A 64 3.91 0.33 11.16
C LEU A 64 4.72 1.51 11.75
N PRO A 65 5.35 2.33 10.89
CA PRO A 65 6.17 3.44 11.35
C PRO A 65 5.31 4.57 11.92
N LYS A 66 5.39 4.84 13.22
CA LYS A 66 4.59 5.92 13.86
C LYS A 66 4.86 7.33 13.30
N THR A 67 6.06 7.56 12.77
CA THR A 67 6.48 8.83 12.16
C THR A 67 7.38 8.54 10.96
N SER A 68 7.51 9.51 10.05
CA SER A 68 8.41 9.39 8.90
C SER A 68 9.88 9.19 9.33
N LYS A 69 10.32 9.83 10.43
CA LYS A 69 11.67 9.64 10.98
C LYS A 69 11.91 8.22 11.48
N LYS A 70 10.89 7.53 11.98
CA LYS A 70 10.98 6.11 12.36
C LYS A 70 11.10 5.23 11.11
N LEU A 71 10.40 5.56 10.02
CA LEU A 71 10.55 4.87 8.73
C LEU A 71 11.98 4.96 8.17
N LYS A 72 12.65 6.13 8.28
CA LYS A 72 14.09 6.26 7.92
C LYS A 72 15.02 5.31 8.69
N ARG A 73 14.58 4.77 9.82
CA ARG A 73 15.36 3.88 10.69
C ARG A 73 14.97 2.41 10.57
N PHE A 74 13.97 2.08 9.75
CA PHE A 74 13.52 0.71 9.59
C PHE A 74 14.60 -0.17 8.99
N ASP A 75 14.90 -1.31 9.59
CA ASP A 75 15.71 -2.33 8.95
C ASP A 75 14.89 -3.13 7.91
N VAL A 76 15.55 -4.06 7.21
CA VAL A 76 14.91 -4.89 6.17
C VAL A 76 13.71 -5.66 6.73
N LYS A 77 13.82 -6.19 7.97
CA LYS A 77 12.75 -6.98 8.59
C LYS A 77 11.57 -6.12 9.01
N GLU A 78 11.83 -4.93 9.55
CA GLU A 78 10.80 -3.93 9.87
C GLU A 78 10.07 -3.49 8.59
N CYS A 79 10.79 -3.28 7.48
CA CYS A 79 10.20 -2.97 6.18
C CYS A 79 9.34 -4.12 5.62
N ASP A 80 9.81 -5.37 5.70
CA ASP A 80 9.05 -6.52 5.23
C ASP A 80 7.78 -6.73 6.06
N ALA A 81 7.86 -6.57 7.38
CA ALA A 81 6.71 -6.66 8.27
C ALA A 81 5.68 -5.54 8.00
N ALA A 82 6.14 -4.30 7.81
CA ALA A 82 5.25 -3.18 7.48
C ALA A 82 4.58 -3.38 6.11
N SER A 83 5.33 -3.86 5.12
CA SER A 83 4.81 -4.16 3.78
C SER A 83 3.75 -5.25 3.84
N ALA A 84 3.97 -6.32 4.61
CA ALA A 84 2.98 -7.38 4.80
C ALA A 84 1.68 -6.87 5.46
N VAL A 85 1.78 -5.95 6.44
CA VAL A 85 0.61 -5.33 7.07
C VAL A 85 -0.14 -4.42 6.10
N LEU A 86 0.58 -3.70 5.24
CA LEU A 86 0.01 -2.81 4.23
C LEU A 86 -0.44 -3.53 2.94
N GLY A 87 -0.24 -4.84 2.85
CA GLY A 87 -0.54 -5.62 1.63
C GLY A 87 0.37 -5.29 0.44
N LEU A 88 1.54 -4.70 0.69
CA LEU A 88 2.51 -4.36 -0.35
C LEU A 88 3.32 -5.60 -0.76
N PRO A 89 3.66 -5.74 -2.05
CA PRO A 89 4.47 -6.86 -2.52
C PRO A 89 5.89 -6.77 -1.93
N VAL A 90 6.32 -7.83 -1.24
CA VAL A 90 7.67 -7.95 -0.70
C VAL A 90 8.55 -8.69 -1.70
N ARG A 91 9.47 -7.98 -2.36
CA ARG A 91 10.46 -8.61 -3.26
C ARG A 91 11.79 -8.77 -2.53
N ALA A 92 12.45 -9.91 -2.75
CA ALA A 92 13.72 -10.25 -2.10
C ALA A 92 14.92 -9.46 -2.67
N GLY A 93 14.77 -8.87 -3.86
CA GLY A 93 15.81 -8.07 -4.52
C GLY A 93 15.76 -6.57 -4.23
N ASP A 94 14.71 -6.08 -3.57
CA ASP A 94 14.55 -4.64 -3.33
C ASP A 94 15.57 -4.15 -2.29
N THR A 95 16.17 -2.99 -2.56
CA THR A 95 17.04 -2.32 -1.60
C THR A 95 16.24 -1.83 -0.39
N LEU A 96 16.94 -1.48 0.69
CA LEU A 96 16.30 -0.91 1.87
C LEU A 96 15.65 0.44 1.56
N GLU A 97 16.25 1.26 0.70
CA GLU A 97 15.65 2.51 0.25
C GLU A 97 14.36 2.27 -0.56
N GLU A 98 14.36 1.29 -1.46
CA GLU A 98 13.19 0.96 -2.29
C GLU A 98 12.01 0.50 -1.42
N LYS A 99 12.27 -0.38 -0.44
CA LYS A 99 11.23 -0.83 0.51
C LYS A 99 10.68 0.34 1.33
N ARG A 100 11.54 1.23 1.83
CA ARG A 100 11.11 2.43 2.57
C ARG A 100 10.33 3.39 1.67
N GLY A 101 10.74 3.55 0.42
CA GLY A 101 10.08 4.36 -0.59
C GLY A 101 8.66 3.86 -0.87
N ALA A 102 8.49 2.55 -1.09
CA ALA A 102 7.17 1.95 -1.31
C ALA A 102 6.21 2.16 -0.12
N ILE A 103 6.71 1.98 1.11
CA ILE A 103 5.93 2.24 2.34
C ILE A 103 5.60 3.73 2.45
N ALA A 104 6.56 4.62 2.18
CA ALA A 104 6.37 6.05 2.22
C ALA A 104 5.30 6.52 1.23
N GLU A 105 5.39 6.08 -0.02
CA GLU A 105 4.42 6.38 -1.07
C GLU A 105 3.01 5.87 -0.70
N HIS A 106 2.93 4.65 -0.17
CA HIS A 106 1.65 4.08 0.26
C HIS A 106 1.02 4.86 1.43
N LEU A 107 1.84 5.39 2.34
CA LEU A 107 1.37 6.21 3.46
C LEU A 107 1.18 7.69 3.10
N GLY A 108 1.54 8.13 1.89
CA GLY A 108 1.48 9.54 1.50
C GLY A 108 2.56 10.40 2.16
N ILE A 109 3.75 9.85 2.35
CA ILE A 109 4.95 10.58 2.75
C ILE A 109 5.62 11.09 1.47
N PRO A 110 5.92 12.40 1.35
CA PRO A 110 6.59 13.00 0.20
C PRO A 110 7.91 12.31 -0.15
N SER A 111 8.19 12.17 -1.44
CA SER A 111 9.37 11.45 -1.96
C SER A 111 10.70 12.13 -1.62
N ASP A 112 10.72 13.46 -1.53
CA ASP A 112 11.88 14.28 -1.16
C ASP A 112 12.26 14.15 0.33
N PHE A 113 11.44 13.45 1.11
CA PHE A 113 11.72 13.21 2.52
C PHE A 113 13.04 12.46 2.75
N PHE A 114 13.44 11.55 1.86
CA PHE A 114 14.65 10.76 2.02
C PHE A 114 15.92 11.43 1.50
N ASP A 115 15.81 12.51 0.71
CA ASP A 115 16.92 13.19 0.04
C ASP A 115 17.70 14.16 0.95
N LYS A 116 17.39 14.18 2.26
CA LYS A 116 18.03 15.02 3.29
C LYS A 116 18.58 14.21 4.46
#